data_AF-A0A6A8XGD6-F1
#
_entry.id   AF-A0A6A8XGD6-F1
#
_cell.length_a   1.000
_cell.length_b   1.000
_cell.length_c   1.000
_cell.angle_alpha   90.00
_cell.angle_beta   90.00
_cell.angle_gamma   90.00
#
_symmetry.space_group_name_H-M   'P 1'
#
loop_
_entity.id
_entity.type
_entity.pdbx_description
1 polymer ?
#
loop_
_entity_poly.entity_id
_entity_poly.type
_entity_poly.pdbx_seq_one_letter_code
_entity_poly.pdbx_strand_id
1 'polypeptide(L)'
;MQSFVLTGLESAGKSTLFNFLTESAASDERNFRGSTVVCREGVIKDADINLVDTPGIRFQSDSETTKLALNALNQHDGILLVLRATNAQQEWQMICNLIPSQTKRLIILLTFADKVIEGLAEVAEYLGEISGAPVMAVNAREADRNVRQDALQLLLHGKPAPSVDTLTSQQIPVINLLTEVPQQTIFEHRRGGRPAAIICLFLLFAVPVWCAWLLSDFIQPVIDSAVIQPLENITTNWPDFLKALFVGNYGLFSLGLYSFVWAFPVVVLIGLSLSLTDDSGLKERITATLDPWLRKVGLSGQDLIPVLSGFGCNVVAVFQSRSCSRCTRHACISMISFGSACSYQTGATLSLFNAAHQPWLFVPYLSLLFITGAIHTRLWNGSLKPSEDQRLTEPTWLQWPRWRNVTWMLKNILRQFITQAMPLFLIICSVAGMLDYAGITRWVSETTAPLLHLFKLPAELMPGIIFSLLRKDGLMVLNQDGGSLIQSLSTSQLLLLVWLASTLMACLVTVFTIAREINWRFAVAVAGKQVLSSLVVALVISQLFIHEA
;
A
#
# COMPACT_ATOMS: atom_id res chain seq x y z
N MET A 1 -18.61 -1.30 -29.40
CA MET A 1 -17.48 -1.77 -28.58
C MET A 1 -17.97 -2.87 -27.64
N GLN A 2 -17.48 -4.10 -27.79
CA GLN A 2 -17.78 -5.19 -26.85
C GLN A 2 -16.93 -4.99 -25.59
N SER A 3 -17.45 -5.37 -24.42
CA SER A 3 -16.68 -5.30 -23.17
C SER A 3 -16.56 -6.68 -22.56
N PHE A 4 -15.35 -7.00 -22.09
CA PHE A 4 -15.06 -8.22 -21.37
C PHE A 4 -14.50 -7.89 -19.99
N VAL A 5 -14.88 -8.68 -19.01
CA VAL A 5 -14.41 -8.54 -17.64
C VAL A 5 -13.55 -9.74 -17.27
N LEU A 6 -12.29 -9.46 -16.97
CA LEU A 6 -11.28 -10.43 -16.55
C LEU A 6 -11.43 -10.68 -15.05
N THR A 7 -11.77 -11.90 -14.67
CA THR A 7 -12.03 -12.29 -13.27
C THR A 7 -11.41 -13.64 -12.93
N GLY A 8 -11.19 -13.92 -11.65
CA GLY A 8 -10.50 -15.13 -11.18
C GLY A 8 -9.86 -14.96 -9.82
N LEU A 9 -9.40 -16.05 -9.19
CA LEU A 9 -8.76 -16.00 -7.87
C LEU A 9 -7.52 -15.10 -7.90
N GLU A 10 -7.17 -14.54 -6.75
CA GLU A 10 -5.90 -13.82 -6.60
C GLU A 10 -4.72 -14.70 -7.01
N SER A 11 -3.67 -14.06 -7.54
CA SER A 11 -2.45 -14.75 -8.00
C SER A 11 -2.66 -15.76 -9.14
N ALA A 12 -3.86 -15.84 -9.75
CA ALA A 12 -4.11 -16.65 -10.95
C ALA A 12 -3.49 -16.06 -12.24
N GLY A 13 -2.59 -15.08 -12.18
CA GLY A 13 -1.93 -14.53 -13.38
C GLY A 13 -2.75 -13.53 -14.21
N LYS A 14 -3.88 -13.03 -13.69
CA LYS A 14 -4.77 -12.07 -14.36
C LYS A 14 -4.05 -10.82 -14.88
N SER A 15 -3.28 -10.13 -14.02
CA SER A 15 -2.61 -8.87 -14.39
C SER A 15 -1.60 -9.06 -15.51
N THR A 16 -0.87 -10.18 -15.51
CA THR A 16 0.06 -10.55 -16.58
C THR A 16 -0.68 -10.75 -17.89
N LEU A 17 -1.80 -11.47 -17.85
CA LEU A 17 -2.65 -11.71 -19.02
C LEU A 17 -3.31 -10.43 -19.55
N PHE A 18 -3.80 -9.57 -18.66
CA PHE A 18 -4.36 -8.26 -19.00
C PHE A 18 -3.34 -7.39 -19.74
N ASN A 19 -2.13 -7.27 -19.18
CA ASN A 19 -1.05 -6.49 -19.79
C ASN A 19 -0.59 -7.07 -21.13
N PHE A 20 -0.65 -8.39 -21.28
CA PHE A 20 -0.35 -9.07 -22.54
C PHE A 20 -1.40 -8.78 -23.62
N LEU A 21 -2.69 -8.93 -23.30
CA LEU A 21 -3.78 -8.71 -24.25
C LEU A 21 -3.91 -7.24 -24.67
N THR A 22 -3.78 -6.32 -23.72
CA THR A 22 -3.89 -4.85 -23.95
C THR A 22 -2.58 -4.21 -24.40
N GLU A 23 -1.50 -4.99 -24.56
CA GLU A 23 -0.16 -4.50 -24.86
C GLU A 23 0.32 -3.41 -23.89
N SER A 24 -0.07 -3.54 -22.62
CA SER A 24 0.24 -2.60 -21.53
C SER A 24 -0.41 -1.20 -21.68
N ALA A 25 -1.46 -1.09 -22.51
CA ALA A 25 -2.27 0.12 -22.68
C ALA A 25 -3.41 0.20 -21.64
N ALA A 26 -3.05 0.16 -20.35
CA ALA A 26 -3.99 0.30 -19.26
C ALA A 26 -4.31 1.78 -18.98
N SER A 27 -5.57 2.09 -18.70
CA SER A 27 -6.00 3.34 -18.11
C SER A 27 -5.77 3.36 -16.59
N ASP A 28 -5.79 4.55 -15.99
CA ASP A 28 -5.70 4.69 -14.54
C ASP A 28 -6.86 3.98 -13.84
N GLU A 29 -6.61 3.41 -12.67
CA GLU A 29 -7.60 2.73 -11.84
C GLU A 29 -8.81 3.62 -11.52
N ARG A 30 -10.02 3.13 -11.80
CA ARG A 30 -11.28 3.86 -11.59
C ARG A 30 -12.35 2.96 -10.98
N ASN A 31 -13.33 3.59 -10.33
CA ASN A 31 -14.52 2.90 -9.84
C ASN A 31 -15.31 2.33 -11.02
N PHE A 32 -15.48 1.02 -11.06
CA PHE A 32 -16.14 0.32 -12.14
C PHE A 32 -17.64 0.62 -12.11
N ARG A 33 -18.11 1.39 -13.10
CA ARG A 33 -19.53 1.72 -13.34
C ARG A 33 -20.29 2.19 -12.08
N GLY A 34 -19.65 3.02 -11.25
CA GLY A 34 -20.26 3.56 -10.03
C GLY A 34 -20.32 2.58 -8.85
N SER A 35 -19.78 1.37 -9.01
CA SER A 35 -19.54 0.47 -7.88
C SER A 35 -18.37 0.96 -7.02
N THR A 36 -18.25 0.41 -5.82
CA THR A 36 -17.08 0.65 -4.94
C THR A 36 -15.85 -0.17 -5.36
N VAL A 37 -15.91 -0.89 -6.49
CA VAL A 37 -14.83 -1.76 -6.96
C VAL A 37 -13.93 -0.96 -7.89
N VAL A 38 -12.65 -0.92 -7.56
CA VAL A 38 -11.63 -0.25 -8.39
C VAL A 38 -11.11 -1.25 -9.42
N CYS A 39 -11.25 -0.92 -10.70
CA CYS A 39 -10.81 -1.76 -11.82
C CYS A 39 -9.84 -0.99 -12.73
N ARG A 40 -9.04 -1.73 -13.50
CA ARG A 40 -8.23 -1.18 -14.60
C ARG A 40 -8.94 -1.47 -15.92
N GLU A 41 -9.07 -0.49 -16.79
CA GLU A 41 -9.64 -0.69 -18.12
C GLU A 41 -8.56 -0.53 -19.18
N GLY A 42 -8.59 -1.34 -20.22
CA GLY A 42 -7.64 -1.28 -21.32
C GLY A 42 -8.30 -1.69 -22.63
N VAL A 43 -7.91 -1.04 -23.71
CA VAL A 43 -8.48 -1.33 -25.03
C VAL A 43 -7.56 -2.28 -25.78
N ILE A 44 -8.13 -3.41 -26.21
CA ILE A 44 -7.49 -4.29 -27.18
C ILE A 44 -7.70 -3.66 -28.56
N LYS A 45 -6.68 -2.92 -29.03
CA LYS A 45 -6.76 -2.11 -30.26
C LYS A 45 -7.14 -2.93 -31.50
N ASP A 46 -6.65 -4.16 -31.61
CA ASP A 46 -6.85 -5.01 -32.79
C ASP A 46 -8.27 -5.55 -32.93
N ALA A 47 -9.06 -5.53 -31.85
CA ALA A 47 -10.41 -6.12 -31.80
C ALA A 47 -11.51 -5.11 -31.42
N ASP A 48 -11.15 -3.86 -31.10
CA ASP A 48 -12.06 -2.84 -30.54
C ASP A 48 -12.86 -3.36 -29.32
N ILE A 49 -12.15 -4.07 -28.43
CA ILE A 49 -12.70 -4.65 -27.20
C ILE A 49 -12.21 -3.86 -26.00
N ASN A 50 -13.12 -3.46 -25.12
CA ASN A 50 -12.77 -2.91 -23.80
C ASN A 50 -12.61 -4.05 -22.79
N LEU A 51 -11.39 -4.28 -22.33
CA LEU A 51 -11.07 -5.27 -21.30
C LEU A 51 -10.99 -4.59 -19.94
N VAL A 52 -11.68 -5.16 -18.96
CA VAL A 52 -11.72 -4.66 -17.58
C VAL A 52 -11.06 -5.69 -16.66
N ASP A 53 -9.94 -5.33 -16.05
CA ASP A 53 -9.29 -6.14 -15.02
C ASP A 53 -9.95 -5.89 -13.67
N THR A 54 -10.53 -6.94 -13.09
CA THR A 54 -11.14 -6.88 -11.76
C THR A 54 -10.18 -7.32 -10.67
N PRO A 55 -10.32 -6.81 -9.44
CA PRO A 55 -9.60 -7.33 -8.29
C PRO A 55 -9.77 -8.85 -8.16
N GLY A 56 -8.70 -9.55 -7.79
CA GLY A 56 -8.76 -11.00 -7.61
C GLY A 56 -9.76 -11.41 -6.55
N ILE A 57 -10.49 -12.50 -6.83
CA ILE A 57 -11.50 -13.05 -5.92
C ILE A 57 -10.79 -13.67 -4.71
N ARG A 58 -11.21 -13.28 -3.49
CA ARG A 58 -10.74 -13.87 -2.22
C ARG A 58 -11.91 -14.50 -1.48
N PHE A 59 -11.79 -15.77 -1.12
CA PHE A 59 -12.87 -16.50 -0.45
C PHE A 59 -13.20 -15.89 0.93
N GLN A 60 -14.49 -15.80 1.26
CA GLN A 60 -15.11 -15.26 2.50
C GLN A 60 -14.82 -13.79 2.90
N SER A 61 -13.72 -13.16 2.45
CA SER A 61 -13.39 -11.76 2.76
C SER A 61 -13.81 -10.75 1.68
N ASP A 62 -13.96 -11.19 0.43
CA ASP A 62 -14.29 -10.36 -0.74
C ASP A 62 -15.41 -10.95 -1.62
N SER A 63 -16.16 -11.95 -1.14
CA SER A 63 -17.30 -12.50 -1.92
C SER A 63 -18.36 -11.43 -2.25
N GLU A 64 -18.54 -10.46 -1.36
CA GLU A 64 -19.39 -9.28 -1.56
C GLU A 64 -18.83 -8.34 -2.64
N THR A 65 -17.54 -8.02 -2.65
CA THR A 65 -16.92 -7.09 -3.61
C THR A 65 -16.87 -7.67 -5.01
N THR A 66 -16.54 -8.95 -5.14
CA THR A 66 -16.61 -9.66 -6.43
C THR A 66 -18.05 -9.77 -6.91
N LYS A 67 -19.02 -10.12 -6.05
CA LYS A 67 -20.44 -10.13 -6.43
C LYS A 67 -20.89 -8.74 -6.89
N LEU A 68 -20.47 -7.67 -6.22
CA LEU A 68 -20.78 -6.30 -6.64
C LEU A 68 -20.17 -5.97 -8.01
N ALA A 69 -18.95 -6.40 -8.31
CA ALA A 69 -18.33 -6.21 -9.62
C ALA A 69 -19.04 -7.01 -10.72
N LEU A 70 -19.34 -8.28 -10.46
CA LEU A 70 -20.02 -9.18 -11.39
C LEU A 70 -21.49 -8.80 -11.60
N ASN A 71 -22.17 -8.28 -10.56
CA ASN A 71 -23.53 -7.76 -10.67
C ASN A 71 -23.58 -6.40 -11.39
N ALA A 72 -22.48 -5.65 -11.45
CA ALA A 72 -22.36 -4.43 -12.24
C ALA A 72 -22.12 -4.68 -13.74
N LEU A 73 -22.03 -5.95 -14.15
CA LEU A 73 -21.99 -6.36 -15.56
C LEU A 73 -23.33 -6.09 -16.24
N ASN A 74 -23.27 -5.51 -17.43
CA ASN A 74 -24.42 -5.34 -18.31
C ASN A 74 -24.66 -6.65 -19.08
N GLN A 75 -25.88 -6.84 -19.58
CA GLN A 75 -26.27 -8.02 -20.38
C GLN A 75 -25.49 -8.20 -21.71
N HIS A 76 -24.61 -7.26 -22.06
CA HIS A 76 -23.79 -7.28 -23.27
C HIS A 76 -22.30 -7.60 -23.00
N ASP A 77 -21.91 -7.72 -21.72
CA ASP A 77 -20.53 -7.97 -21.34
C ASP A 77 -20.23 -9.48 -21.31
N GLY A 78 -19.03 -9.85 -21.73
CA GLY A 78 -18.51 -11.21 -21.57
C GLY A 78 -17.63 -11.35 -20.33
N ILE A 79 -17.49 -12.56 -19.81
CA ILE A 79 -16.59 -12.88 -18.70
C ILE A 79 -15.42 -13.70 -19.21
N LEU A 80 -14.20 -13.24 -18.91
CA LEU A 80 -12.96 -13.96 -19.14
C LEU A 80 -12.47 -14.48 -17.78
N LEU A 81 -12.79 -15.74 -17.48
CA LEU A 81 -12.47 -16.40 -16.22
C LEU A 81 -11.06 -16.99 -16.28
N VAL A 82 -10.18 -16.52 -15.41
CA VAL A 82 -8.81 -16.99 -15.29
C VAL A 82 -8.71 -17.96 -14.13
N LEU A 83 -8.30 -19.20 -14.44
CA LEU A 83 -8.04 -20.25 -13.45
C LEU A 83 -6.57 -20.69 -13.57
N ARG A 84 -5.97 -21.14 -12.47
CA ARG A 84 -4.67 -21.83 -12.50
C ARG A 84 -4.87 -23.27 -12.95
N ALA A 85 -4.17 -23.69 -14.01
CA ALA A 85 -4.24 -25.03 -14.55
C ALA A 85 -3.94 -26.10 -13.48
N THR A 86 -3.01 -25.81 -12.58
CA THR A 86 -2.60 -26.69 -11.46
C THR A 86 -3.74 -27.00 -10.47
N ASN A 87 -4.74 -26.12 -10.36
CA ASN A 87 -5.81 -26.21 -9.37
C ASN A 87 -7.20 -25.99 -9.99
N ALA A 88 -7.31 -26.09 -11.31
CA ALA A 88 -8.42 -25.53 -12.06
C ALA A 88 -9.78 -26.07 -11.58
N GLN A 89 -9.83 -27.35 -11.19
CA GLN A 89 -10.99 -28.01 -10.62
C GLN A 89 -11.45 -27.41 -9.28
N GLN A 90 -10.52 -27.10 -8.38
CA GLN A 90 -10.82 -26.50 -7.09
C GLN A 90 -11.24 -25.03 -7.27
N GLU A 91 -10.52 -24.27 -8.10
CA GLU A 91 -10.83 -22.86 -8.34
C GLU A 91 -12.18 -22.68 -9.04
N TRP A 92 -12.51 -23.56 -9.98
CA TRP A 92 -13.82 -23.60 -10.62
C TRP A 92 -14.94 -23.75 -9.60
N GLN A 93 -14.85 -24.71 -8.67
CA GLN A 93 -15.86 -24.90 -7.62
C GLN A 93 -16.04 -23.67 -6.74
N MET A 94 -14.97 -22.91 -6.49
CA MET A 94 -15.02 -21.71 -5.67
C MET A 94 -15.71 -20.53 -6.39
N ILE A 95 -15.51 -20.40 -7.70
CA ILE A 95 -15.91 -19.21 -8.46
C ILE A 95 -17.19 -19.42 -9.27
N CYS A 96 -17.52 -20.64 -9.68
CA CYS A 96 -18.66 -20.88 -10.58
C CYS A 96 -19.98 -20.29 -10.06
N ASN A 97 -20.22 -20.36 -8.75
CA ASN A 97 -21.41 -19.81 -8.08
C ASN A 97 -21.45 -18.27 -8.04
N LEU A 98 -20.35 -17.59 -8.35
CA LEU A 98 -20.26 -16.14 -8.42
C LEU A 98 -20.61 -15.61 -9.82
N ILE A 99 -20.56 -16.47 -10.84
CA ILE A 99 -20.85 -16.11 -12.23
C ILE A 99 -22.35 -15.79 -12.35
N PRO A 100 -22.74 -14.57 -12.78
CA PRO A 100 -24.14 -14.22 -12.93
C PRO A 100 -24.86 -15.14 -13.93
N SER A 101 -26.09 -15.53 -13.62
CA SER A 101 -26.93 -16.37 -14.50
C SER A 101 -27.23 -15.74 -15.86
N GLN A 102 -27.17 -14.41 -15.94
CA GLN A 102 -27.38 -13.62 -17.15
C GLN A 102 -26.13 -13.48 -18.05
N THR A 103 -25.02 -14.12 -17.71
CA THR A 103 -23.77 -14.06 -18.49
C THR A 103 -24.01 -14.66 -19.87
N LYS A 104 -23.85 -13.88 -20.94
CA LYS A 104 -24.06 -14.36 -22.33
C LYS A 104 -22.82 -14.94 -22.98
N ARG A 105 -21.62 -14.62 -22.49
CA ARG A 105 -20.34 -15.11 -23.01
C ARG A 105 -19.40 -15.39 -21.86
N LEU A 106 -18.92 -16.62 -21.78
CA LEU A 106 -17.94 -17.07 -20.79
C LEU A 106 -16.79 -17.71 -21.55
N ILE A 107 -15.56 -17.34 -21.21
CA ILE A 107 -14.34 -17.94 -21.75
C ILE A 107 -13.46 -18.26 -20.54
N ILE A 108 -12.87 -19.45 -20.52
CA ILE A 108 -11.99 -19.89 -19.44
C ILE A 108 -10.55 -19.91 -19.95
N LEU A 109 -9.64 -19.25 -19.23
CA LEU A 109 -8.22 -19.26 -19.50
C LEU A 109 -7.48 -19.99 -18.37
N LEU A 110 -6.79 -21.06 -18.73
CA LEU A 110 -5.96 -21.86 -17.83
C LEU A 110 -4.52 -21.31 -17.84
N THR A 111 -4.16 -20.57 -16.80
CA THR A 111 -2.81 -20.04 -16.58
C THR A 111 -1.91 -21.07 -15.89
N PHE A 112 -0.59 -20.84 -15.85
CA PHE A 112 0.38 -21.80 -15.30
C PHE A 112 0.32 -23.18 -16.00
N ALA A 113 -0.07 -23.20 -17.27
CA ALA A 113 -0.08 -24.41 -18.08
C ALA A 113 1.30 -25.07 -18.18
N ASP A 114 2.37 -24.28 -18.10
CA ASP A 114 3.77 -24.72 -18.04
C ASP A 114 4.13 -25.50 -16.77
N LYS A 115 3.28 -25.43 -15.73
CA LYS A 115 3.47 -26.13 -14.45
C LYS A 115 2.72 -27.45 -14.35
N VAL A 116 1.97 -27.80 -15.39
CA VAL A 116 1.28 -29.09 -15.51
C VAL A 116 2.12 -30.02 -16.36
N ILE A 117 2.54 -31.15 -15.78
CA ILE A 117 3.34 -32.19 -16.44
C ILE A 117 2.44 -33.11 -17.24
N GLU A 118 1.33 -33.59 -16.63
CA GLU A 118 0.33 -34.45 -17.26
C GLU A 118 -1.09 -34.03 -16.85
N GLY A 119 -2.07 -34.29 -17.73
CA GLY A 119 -3.50 -34.04 -17.47
C GLY A 119 -4.04 -32.67 -17.91
N LEU A 120 -3.24 -31.78 -18.50
CA LEU A 120 -3.70 -30.45 -18.91
C LEU A 120 -4.86 -30.49 -19.93
N ALA A 121 -4.77 -31.37 -20.92
CA ALA A 121 -5.78 -31.52 -21.96
C ALA A 121 -7.10 -32.04 -21.38
N GLU A 122 -7.03 -33.04 -20.50
CA GLU A 122 -8.17 -33.65 -19.81
C GLU A 122 -8.91 -32.62 -18.94
N VAL A 123 -8.17 -31.77 -18.22
CA VAL A 123 -8.74 -30.68 -17.42
C VAL A 123 -9.41 -29.63 -18.30
N ALA A 124 -8.78 -29.26 -19.42
CA ALA A 124 -9.34 -28.29 -20.35
C ALA A 124 -10.63 -28.80 -21.01
N GLU A 125 -10.63 -30.07 -21.43
CA GLU A 125 -11.80 -30.74 -21.99
C GLU A 125 -12.92 -30.85 -20.96
N TYR A 126 -12.62 -31.34 -19.75
CA TYR A 126 -13.58 -31.44 -18.65
C TYR A 126 -14.19 -30.08 -18.29
N LEU A 127 -13.37 -29.04 -18.12
CA LEU A 127 -13.87 -27.69 -17.84
C LEU A 127 -14.73 -27.18 -18.99
N GLY A 128 -14.37 -27.50 -20.24
CA GLY A 128 -15.15 -27.14 -21.41
C GLY A 128 -16.52 -27.81 -21.43
N GLU A 129 -16.59 -29.09 -21.05
CA GLU A 129 -17.84 -29.85 -20.94
C GLU A 129 -18.75 -29.33 -19.84
N ILE A 130 -18.23 -29.18 -18.61
CA ILE A 130 -19.07 -28.78 -17.46
C ILE A 130 -19.50 -27.31 -17.53
N SER A 131 -18.65 -26.44 -18.07
CA SER A 131 -18.94 -25.01 -18.15
C SER A 131 -19.65 -24.62 -19.43
N GLY A 132 -19.63 -25.51 -20.45
CA GLY A 132 -20.01 -25.24 -21.84
C GLY A 132 -19.30 -24.04 -22.48
N ALA A 133 -18.23 -23.55 -21.87
CA ALA A 133 -17.44 -22.42 -22.33
C ALA A 133 -16.18 -22.91 -23.07
N PRO A 134 -15.69 -22.15 -24.06
CA PRO A 134 -14.36 -22.39 -24.61
C PRO A 134 -13.29 -22.25 -23.52
N VAL A 135 -12.42 -23.25 -23.42
CA VAL A 135 -11.27 -23.29 -22.53
C VAL A 135 -9.98 -23.19 -23.33
N MET A 136 -9.06 -22.32 -22.93
CA MET A 136 -7.74 -22.18 -23.56
C MET A 136 -6.66 -22.19 -22.49
N ALA A 137 -5.63 -23.02 -22.70
CA ALA A 137 -4.43 -23.00 -21.86
C ALA A 137 -3.44 -21.92 -22.34
N VAL A 138 -2.91 -21.14 -21.41
CA VAL A 138 -2.06 -19.98 -21.71
C VAL A 138 -0.90 -19.94 -20.71
N ASN A 139 0.34 -19.92 -21.22
CA ASN A 139 1.47 -19.44 -20.44
C ASN A 139 1.55 -17.92 -20.58
N ALA A 140 0.97 -17.17 -19.63
CA ALA A 140 0.88 -15.71 -19.71
C ALA A 140 2.26 -15.01 -19.74
N ARG A 141 3.33 -15.68 -19.28
CA ARG A 141 4.70 -15.12 -19.33
C ARG A 141 5.33 -15.36 -20.70
N GLU A 142 5.21 -16.54 -21.28
CA GLU A 142 5.85 -16.86 -22.58
C GLU A 142 4.93 -16.70 -23.79
N ALA A 143 3.70 -16.21 -23.56
CA ALA A 143 2.72 -16.01 -24.61
C ALA A 143 3.30 -15.19 -25.78
N ASP A 144 3.21 -15.77 -26.97
CA ASP A 144 3.67 -15.19 -28.22
C ASP A 144 2.50 -14.52 -28.97
N ARG A 145 2.78 -13.96 -30.15
CA ARG A 145 1.72 -13.34 -30.97
C ARG A 145 0.62 -14.33 -31.37
N ASN A 146 0.92 -15.61 -31.50
CA ASN A 146 -0.04 -16.64 -31.92
C ASN A 146 -1.05 -16.89 -30.79
N VAL A 147 -0.58 -17.07 -29.56
CA VAL A 147 -1.43 -17.19 -28.36
C VAL A 147 -2.33 -15.98 -28.18
N ARG A 148 -1.83 -14.77 -28.48
CA ARG A 148 -2.66 -13.55 -28.48
C ARG A 148 -3.74 -13.63 -29.55
N GLN A 149 -3.41 -14.01 -30.78
CA GLN A 149 -4.37 -14.14 -31.87
C GLN A 149 -5.46 -15.17 -31.56
N ASP A 150 -5.10 -16.32 -30.99
CA ASP A 150 -6.06 -17.35 -30.60
C ASP A 150 -7.01 -16.86 -29.51
N ALA A 151 -6.49 -16.17 -28.48
CA ALA A 151 -7.31 -15.54 -27.45
C ALA A 151 -8.25 -14.47 -28.04
N LEU A 152 -7.78 -13.68 -29.01
CA LEU A 152 -8.61 -12.69 -29.71
C LEU A 152 -9.68 -13.33 -30.59
N GLN A 153 -9.37 -14.44 -31.26
CA GLN A 153 -10.36 -15.20 -32.02
C GLN A 153 -11.47 -15.73 -31.11
N LEU A 154 -11.12 -16.26 -29.94
CA LEU A 154 -12.09 -16.71 -28.94
C LEU A 154 -12.94 -15.55 -28.40
N LEU A 155 -12.36 -14.36 -28.18
CA LEU A 155 -13.10 -13.18 -27.74
C LEU A 155 -14.11 -12.68 -28.80
N LEU A 156 -13.72 -12.72 -30.07
CA LEU A 156 -14.54 -12.26 -31.19
C LEU A 156 -15.62 -13.26 -31.62
N HIS A 157 -15.31 -14.57 -31.59
CA HIS A 157 -16.14 -15.64 -32.17
C HIS A 157 -16.60 -16.69 -31.14
N GLY A 158 -16.33 -16.48 -29.85
CA GLY A 158 -16.67 -17.41 -28.78
C GLY A 158 -18.17 -17.71 -28.72
N LYS A 159 -18.49 -18.99 -28.48
CA LYS A 159 -19.88 -19.46 -28.32
C LYS A 159 -20.56 -18.75 -27.13
N PRO A 160 -21.87 -18.54 -27.17
CA PRO A 160 -22.61 -18.01 -26.02
C PRO A 160 -22.47 -18.94 -24.81
N ALA A 161 -22.38 -18.36 -23.62
CA ALA A 161 -22.34 -19.10 -22.36
C ALA A 161 -23.62 -19.93 -22.20
N PRO A 162 -23.53 -21.17 -21.72
CA PRO A 162 -24.73 -21.95 -21.42
C PRO A 162 -25.50 -21.38 -20.23
N SER A 163 -26.78 -21.75 -20.11
CA SER A 163 -27.62 -21.42 -18.96
C SER A 163 -27.04 -21.98 -17.66
N VAL A 164 -26.87 -21.12 -16.66
CA VAL A 164 -26.27 -21.42 -15.35
C VAL A 164 -27.03 -22.51 -14.57
N ASP A 165 -28.30 -22.79 -14.90
CA ASP A 165 -29.11 -23.86 -14.28
C ASP A 165 -28.55 -25.28 -14.48
N THR A 166 -27.60 -25.48 -15.40
CA THR A 166 -26.91 -26.77 -15.63
C THR A 166 -25.63 -26.96 -14.81
N LEU A 167 -25.19 -25.96 -14.03
CA LEU A 167 -23.85 -25.92 -13.41
C LEU A 167 -23.76 -26.59 -12.02
N THR A 168 -24.89 -27.00 -11.44
CA THR A 168 -24.95 -27.56 -10.09
C THR A 168 -25.49 -28.97 -10.11
N SER A 169 -24.58 -29.97 -10.04
CA SER A 169 -24.73 -31.28 -9.38
C SER A 169 -23.99 -32.45 -10.06
N GLN A 170 -22.94 -32.21 -10.85
CA GLN A 170 -22.12 -33.33 -11.35
C GLN A 170 -20.98 -33.64 -10.37
N GLN A 171 -20.97 -34.88 -9.87
CA GLN A 171 -19.84 -35.44 -9.12
C GLN A 171 -18.59 -35.36 -9.99
N ILE A 172 -17.52 -34.88 -9.39
CA ILE A 172 -16.33 -34.48 -10.11
C ILE A 172 -15.42 -35.71 -10.24
N PRO A 173 -15.04 -36.14 -11.46
CA PRO A 173 -13.96 -37.09 -11.61
C PRO A 173 -12.69 -36.46 -11.04
N VAL A 174 -12.00 -37.18 -10.15
CA VAL A 174 -10.67 -36.76 -9.69
C VAL A 174 -9.74 -36.92 -10.89
N ILE A 175 -9.43 -35.82 -11.57
CA ILE A 175 -8.42 -35.81 -12.61
C ILE A 175 -7.07 -35.80 -11.90
N ASN A 176 -6.27 -36.85 -12.12
CA ASN A 176 -4.92 -36.93 -11.57
C ASN A 176 -4.01 -35.97 -12.34
N LEU A 177 -4.01 -34.71 -11.94
CA LEU A 177 -3.07 -33.70 -12.40
C LEU A 177 -1.68 -33.99 -11.79
N LEU A 178 -0.69 -34.23 -12.64
CA LEU A 178 0.71 -34.20 -12.22
C LEU A 178 1.23 -32.78 -12.43
N THR A 179 1.52 -32.10 -11.33
CA THR A 179 2.02 -30.71 -11.33
C THR A 179 3.43 -30.62 -10.78
N GLU A 180 4.21 -29.66 -11.26
CA GLU A 180 5.48 -29.31 -10.64
C GLU A 180 5.27 -28.88 -9.19
N VAL A 181 5.91 -29.57 -8.24
CA VAL A 181 5.87 -29.17 -6.83
C VAL A 181 6.55 -27.81 -6.67
N PRO A 182 5.91 -26.82 -6.02
CA PRO A 182 6.54 -25.53 -5.76
C PRO A 182 7.85 -25.69 -4.99
N GLN A 183 8.87 -24.92 -5.35
CA GLN A 183 10.18 -24.97 -4.70
C GLN A 183 10.05 -24.82 -3.18
N GLN A 184 10.70 -25.70 -2.42
CA GLN A 184 10.71 -25.57 -0.96
C GLN A 184 11.74 -24.53 -0.51
N THR A 185 11.32 -23.61 0.34
CA THR A 185 12.16 -22.54 0.88
C THR A 185 12.14 -22.53 2.40
N ILE A 186 13.02 -21.71 2.99
CA ILE A 186 13.08 -21.52 4.45
C ILE A 186 11.73 -21.05 5.03
N PHE A 187 10.88 -20.40 4.22
CA PHE A 187 9.58 -19.85 4.63
C PHE A 187 8.54 -20.92 5.01
N GLU A 188 8.66 -22.16 4.50
CA GLU A 188 7.75 -23.25 4.87
C GLU A 188 8.16 -23.99 6.15
N HIS A 189 9.34 -23.70 6.70
CA HIS A 189 9.80 -24.38 7.91
C HIS A 189 8.96 -23.97 9.13
N ARG A 190 8.37 -24.93 9.86
CA ARG A 190 7.38 -24.70 10.93
C ARG A 190 7.80 -23.70 12.01
N ARG A 191 9.09 -23.65 12.36
CA ARG A 191 9.65 -22.73 13.38
C ARG A 191 10.55 -21.63 12.80
N GLY A 192 11.18 -21.89 11.65
CA GLY A 192 12.16 -20.99 11.03
C GLY A 192 11.56 -20.06 9.96
N GLY A 193 10.42 -20.43 9.39
CA GLY A 193 9.82 -19.69 8.28
C GLY A 193 9.31 -18.31 8.66
N ARG A 194 8.70 -18.17 9.85
CA ARG A 194 8.22 -16.87 10.35
C ARG A 194 9.35 -15.88 10.62
N PRO A 195 10.40 -16.20 11.40
CA PRO A 195 11.51 -15.27 11.58
C PRO A 195 12.23 -14.98 10.26
N ALA A 196 12.40 -15.97 9.38
CA ALA A 196 12.97 -15.74 8.06
C ALA A 196 12.12 -14.79 7.20
N ALA A 197 10.79 -14.94 7.23
CA ALA A 197 9.85 -14.03 6.55
C ALA A 197 9.97 -12.61 7.09
N ILE A 198 10.04 -12.42 8.42
CA ILE A 198 10.21 -11.09 9.03
C ILE A 198 11.57 -10.48 8.66
N ILE A 199 12.65 -11.26 8.70
CA ILE A 199 13.99 -10.76 8.36
C ILE A 199 14.05 -10.38 6.88
N CYS A 200 13.57 -11.25 5.99
CA CYS A 200 13.54 -10.98 4.55
C CYS A 200 12.71 -9.73 4.26
N LEU A 201 11.55 -9.62 4.89
CA LEU A 201 10.67 -8.45 4.78
C LEU A 201 11.32 -7.19 5.33
N PHE A 202 11.96 -7.26 6.50
CA PHE A 202 12.68 -6.13 7.06
C PHE A 202 13.79 -5.66 6.12
N LEU A 203 14.59 -6.57 5.58
CA LEU A 203 15.64 -6.24 4.60
C LEU A 203 15.06 -5.62 3.33
N LEU A 204 13.93 -6.14 2.84
CA LEU A 204 13.25 -5.66 1.63
C LEU A 204 12.87 -4.18 1.72
N PHE A 205 12.56 -3.68 2.91
CA PHE A 205 12.15 -2.29 3.15
C PHE A 205 13.26 -1.43 3.75
N ALA A 206 14.02 -1.94 4.72
CA ALA A 206 15.07 -1.21 5.40
C ALA A 206 16.22 -0.83 4.44
N VAL A 207 16.62 -1.73 3.54
CA VAL A 207 17.71 -1.46 2.59
C VAL A 207 17.34 -0.31 1.64
N PRO A 208 16.20 -0.33 0.92
CA PRO A 208 15.77 0.81 0.11
C PRO A 208 15.66 2.13 0.87
N VAL A 209 15.13 2.12 2.10
CA VAL A 209 14.98 3.32 2.92
C VAL A 209 16.35 3.87 3.33
N TRP A 210 17.28 3.01 3.74
CA TRP A 210 18.64 3.41 4.10
C TRP A 210 19.41 3.94 2.89
N CYS A 211 19.33 3.29 1.74
CA CYS A 211 19.91 3.77 0.49
C CYS A 211 19.30 5.12 0.07
N ALA A 212 17.99 5.31 0.24
CA ALA A 212 17.32 6.57 -0.06
C ALA A 212 17.78 7.70 0.88
N TRP A 213 17.94 7.40 2.16
CA TRP A 213 18.49 8.35 3.14
C TRP A 213 19.90 8.78 2.75
N LEU A 214 20.79 7.84 2.42
CA LEU A 214 22.16 8.13 1.99
C LEU A 214 22.20 9.02 0.73
N LEU A 215 21.32 8.73 -0.23
CA LEU A 215 21.21 9.54 -1.45
C LEU A 215 20.67 10.95 -1.15
N SER A 216 19.68 11.06 -0.26
CA SER A 216 19.06 12.34 0.10
C SER A 216 20.04 13.23 0.89
N ASP A 217 20.79 12.64 1.82
CA ASP A 217 21.83 13.30 2.60
C ASP A 217 22.96 13.85 1.71
N PHE A 218 23.32 13.10 0.65
CA PHE A 218 24.28 13.56 -0.35
C PHE A 218 23.73 14.68 -1.24
N ILE A 219 22.46 14.62 -1.63
CA ILE A 219 21.84 15.60 -2.55
C ILE A 219 21.49 16.92 -1.84
N GLN A 220 21.09 16.87 -0.57
CA GLN A 220 20.65 18.03 0.20
C GLN A 220 21.65 19.21 0.16
N PRO A 221 22.94 19.06 0.53
CA PRO A 221 23.87 20.19 0.55
C PRO A 221 24.13 20.80 -0.85
N VAL A 222 24.00 19.98 -1.89
CA VAL A 222 24.10 20.45 -3.28
C VAL A 222 22.91 21.35 -3.63
N ILE A 223 21.71 20.99 -3.19
CA ILE A 223 20.50 21.81 -3.42
C ILE A 223 20.51 23.06 -2.55
N ASP A 224 21.00 22.97 -1.32
CA ASP A 224 21.15 24.12 -0.42
C ASP A 224 22.03 25.19 -1.07
N SER A 225 23.21 24.78 -1.59
CA SER A 225 24.17 25.69 -2.22
C SER A 225 23.77 26.14 -3.63
N ALA A 226 23.18 25.26 -4.44
CA ALA A 226 22.88 25.55 -5.85
C ALA A 226 21.52 26.22 -6.08
N VAL A 227 20.55 26.00 -5.20
CA VAL A 227 19.16 26.46 -5.40
C VAL A 227 18.69 27.35 -4.24
N ILE A 228 18.79 26.90 -3.00
CA ILE A 228 18.15 27.58 -1.86
C ILE A 228 18.87 28.88 -1.50
N GLN A 229 20.20 28.85 -1.30
CA GLN A 229 20.98 30.05 -0.97
C GLN A 229 20.91 31.14 -2.07
N PRO A 230 21.02 30.82 -3.38
CA PRO A 230 20.79 31.81 -4.44
C PRO A 230 19.38 32.39 -4.40
N LEU A 231 18.37 31.57 -4.12
CA LEU A 231 16.98 32.01 -4.04
C LEU A 231 16.75 32.94 -2.84
N GLU A 232 17.34 32.64 -1.67
CA GLU A 232 17.34 33.53 -0.51
C GLU A 232 17.98 34.88 -0.81
N ASN A 233 19.11 34.87 -1.52
CA ASN A 233 19.80 36.10 -1.91
C ASN A 233 18.97 36.94 -2.90
N ILE A 234 18.30 36.32 -3.88
CA ILE A 234 17.46 37.02 -4.85
C ILE A 234 16.18 37.58 -4.20
N THR A 235 15.63 36.86 -3.21
CA THR A 235 14.36 37.22 -2.56
C THR A 235 14.49 38.15 -1.36
N THR A 236 15.71 38.63 -1.05
CA THR A 236 15.95 39.61 0.02
C THR A 236 15.10 40.88 -0.13
N ASN A 237 14.85 41.32 -1.36
CA ASN A 237 14.08 42.54 -1.67
C ASN A 237 12.58 42.29 -1.94
N TRP A 238 12.08 41.08 -1.74
CA TRP A 238 10.66 40.79 -1.97
C TRP A 238 9.79 41.29 -0.83
N PRO A 239 8.51 41.62 -1.10
CA PRO A 239 7.52 41.90 -0.06
C PRO A 239 7.48 40.78 0.98
N ASP A 240 7.35 41.13 2.25
CA ASP A 240 7.39 40.18 3.38
C ASP A 240 6.44 38.99 3.21
N PHE A 241 5.27 39.21 2.62
CA PHE A 241 4.31 38.16 2.27
C PHE A 241 4.89 37.14 1.26
N LEU A 242 5.48 37.61 0.16
CA LEU A 242 6.06 36.73 -0.85
C LEU A 242 7.30 36.01 -0.32
N LYS A 243 8.11 36.71 0.50
CA LYS A 243 9.25 36.11 1.16
C LYS A 243 8.82 34.99 2.11
N ALA A 244 7.82 35.23 2.96
CA ALA A 244 7.29 34.22 3.88
C ALA A 244 6.68 33.01 3.14
N LEU A 245 5.95 33.25 2.04
CA LEU A 245 5.28 32.19 1.29
C LEU A 245 6.23 31.32 0.46
N PHE A 246 7.30 31.89 -0.11
CA PHE A 246 8.18 31.16 -1.03
C PHE A 246 9.49 30.70 -0.39
N VAL A 247 10.08 31.52 0.49
CA VAL A 247 11.45 31.33 1.02
C VAL A 247 11.49 31.34 2.56
N GLY A 248 10.38 31.62 3.23
CA GLY A 248 10.31 31.59 4.68
C GLY A 248 10.62 30.20 5.25
N ASN A 249 10.64 30.13 6.59
CA ASN A 249 10.81 28.87 7.33
C ASN A 249 9.83 27.76 6.87
N TYR A 250 8.70 28.16 6.27
CA TYR A 250 7.65 27.29 5.75
C TYR A 250 7.36 27.52 4.26
N GLY A 251 8.29 28.13 3.54
CA GLY A 251 8.14 28.55 2.16
C GLY A 251 7.99 27.39 1.19
N LEU A 252 7.27 27.62 0.08
CA LEU A 252 7.04 26.61 -0.95
C LEU A 252 8.33 26.08 -1.58
N PHE A 253 9.34 26.94 -1.78
CA PHE A 253 10.60 26.50 -2.38
C PHE A 253 11.56 25.89 -1.37
N SER A 254 11.72 26.46 -0.18
CA SER A 254 12.55 25.84 0.87
C SER A 254 11.95 24.47 1.24
N LEU A 255 10.74 24.49 1.77
CA LEU A 255 10.10 23.33 2.36
C LEU A 255 9.65 22.29 1.32
N GLY A 256 9.20 22.76 0.15
CA GLY A 256 8.76 21.91 -0.95
C GLY A 256 9.90 21.20 -1.67
N LEU A 257 11.06 21.85 -1.87
CA LEU A 257 12.23 21.18 -2.45
C LEU A 257 12.76 20.10 -1.50
N TYR A 258 12.87 20.37 -0.20
CA TYR A 258 13.22 19.31 0.78
C TYR A 258 12.22 18.16 0.77
N SER A 259 10.93 18.45 0.59
CA SER A 259 9.90 17.41 0.44
C SER A 259 10.11 16.56 -0.81
N PHE A 260 10.65 17.13 -1.89
CA PHE A 260 10.93 16.34 -3.09
C PHE A 260 12.20 15.50 -2.91
N VAL A 261 13.28 16.10 -2.42
CA VAL A 261 14.59 15.47 -2.24
C VAL A 261 14.54 14.25 -1.34
N TRP A 262 13.77 14.32 -0.26
CA TRP A 262 13.69 13.25 0.73
C TRP A 262 12.61 12.20 0.41
N ALA A 263 11.53 12.56 -0.31
CA ALA A 263 10.46 11.62 -0.65
C ALA A 263 10.75 10.84 -1.94
N PHE A 264 11.28 11.52 -2.95
CA PHE A 264 11.40 10.94 -4.30
C PHE A 264 12.33 9.72 -4.35
N PRO A 265 13.56 9.74 -3.78
CA PRO A 265 14.42 8.56 -3.70
C PRO A 265 13.78 7.36 -3.01
N VAL A 266 13.06 7.61 -1.91
CA VAL A 266 12.37 6.57 -1.13
C VAL A 266 11.30 5.90 -2.00
N VAL A 267 10.50 6.69 -2.71
CA VAL A 267 9.45 6.17 -3.61
C VAL A 267 10.05 5.35 -4.75
N VAL A 268 11.14 5.80 -5.36
CA VAL A 268 11.83 5.07 -6.44
C VAL A 268 12.37 3.72 -5.93
N LEU A 269 13.11 3.72 -4.82
CA LEU A 269 13.78 2.52 -4.31
C LEU A 269 12.81 1.51 -3.69
N ILE A 270 11.80 1.98 -2.95
CA ILE A 270 10.72 1.10 -2.46
C ILE A 270 9.88 0.58 -3.63
N GLY A 271 9.56 1.42 -4.61
CA GLY A 271 8.83 1.02 -5.81
C GLY A 271 9.55 -0.06 -6.60
N LEU A 272 10.88 0.05 -6.74
CA LEU A 272 11.73 -0.96 -7.35
C LEU A 272 11.73 -2.26 -6.55
N SER A 273 11.96 -2.18 -5.24
CA SER A 273 11.97 -3.33 -4.32
C SER A 273 10.64 -4.09 -4.35
N LEU A 274 9.52 -3.37 -4.30
CA LEU A 274 8.19 -3.94 -4.38
C LEU A 274 7.95 -4.59 -5.75
N SER A 275 8.33 -3.93 -6.84
CA SER A 275 8.14 -4.47 -8.20
C SER A 275 8.94 -5.75 -8.45
N LEU A 276 10.17 -5.85 -7.91
CA LEU A 276 10.98 -7.05 -7.98
C LEU A 276 10.37 -8.20 -7.16
N THR A 277 9.81 -7.90 -6.00
CA THR A 277 9.24 -8.88 -5.08
C THR A 277 7.87 -9.39 -5.54
N ASP A 278 7.10 -8.52 -6.20
CA ASP A 278 5.80 -8.85 -6.78
C ASP A 278 5.96 -9.78 -7.99
N ASP A 279 6.81 -9.44 -8.97
CA ASP A 279 7.01 -10.27 -10.18
C ASP A 279 7.77 -11.59 -9.90
N SER A 280 8.46 -11.69 -8.77
CA SER A 280 9.15 -12.93 -8.36
C SER A 280 8.31 -13.91 -7.56
N GLY A 281 7.11 -13.51 -7.09
CA GLY A 281 6.27 -14.32 -6.19
C GLY A 281 6.75 -14.36 -4.74
N LEU A 282 7.87 -13.70 -4.41
CA LEU A 282 8.43 -13.66 -3.06
C LEU A 282 7.47 -13.00 -2.06
N LYS A 283 6.73 -11.98 -2.50
CA LYS A 283 5.75 -11.25 -1.70
C LYS A 283 4.65 -12.19 -1.20
N GLU A 284 4.12 -13.02 -2.07
CA GLU A 284 3.05 -13.96 -1.75
C GLU A 284 3.48 -14.96 -0.68
N ARG A 285 4.72 -15.47 -0.77
CA ARG A 285 5.28 -16.38 0.25
C ARG A 285 5.42 -15.71 1.60
N ILE A 286 6.01 -14.51 1.65
CA ILE A 286 6.19 -13.77 2.90
C ILE A 286 4.83 -13.47 3.54
N THR A 287 3.88 -12.98 2.75
CA THR A 287 2.55 -12.62 3.23
C THR A 287 1.75 -13.84 3.70
N ALA A 288 1.83 -14.98 3.01
CA ALA A 288 1.21 -16.23 3.43
C ALA A 288 1.79 -16.75 4.76
N THR A 289 3.11 -16.69 4.94
CA THR A 289 3.76 -17.12 6.18
C THR A 289 3.39 -16.24 7.38
N LEU A 290 3.13 -14.95 7.17
CA LEU A 290 2.83 -13.96 8.22
C LEU A 290 1.34 -13.72 8.47
N ASP A 291 0.45 -14.13 7.57
CA ASP A 291 -1.02 -13.96 7.70
C ASP A 291 -1.56 -14.43 9.08
N PRO A 292 -1.15 -15.57 9.66
CA PRO A 292 -1.65 -16.00 10.97
C PRO A 292 -1.33 -15.06 12.13
N TRP A 293 -0.23 -14.30 12.06
CA TRP A 293 0.12 -13.30 13.07
C TRP A 293 -0.62 -12.00 12.84
N LEU A 294 -0.76 -11.59 11.57
CA LEU A 294 -1.42 -10.35 11.19
C LEU A 294 -2.93 -10.38 11.47
N ARG A 295 -3.58 -11.53 11.33
CA ARG A 295 -5.02 -11.67 11.64
C ARG A 295 -5.36 -11.37 13.09
N LYS A 296 -4.42 -11.60 14.01
CA LYS A 296 -4.57 -11.24 15.44
C LYS A 296 -4.64 -9.72 15.65
N VAL A 297 -4.09 -8.93 14.73
CA VAL A 297 -4.09 -7.47 14.75
C VAL A 297 -5.30 -6.90 13.97
N GLY A 298 -5.97 -7.73 13.16
CA GLY A 298 -7.04 -7.29 12.26
C GLY A 298 -6.60 -7.08 10.82
N LEU A 299 -5.40 -7.55 10.46
CA LEU A 299 -4.79 -7.42 9.14
C LEU A 299 -4.71 -8.79 8.45
N SER A 300 -4.74 -8.81 7.13
CA SER A 300 -4.30 -9.97 6.33
C SER A 300 -2.83 -9.84 5.94
N GLY A 301 -2.21 -10.95 5.58
CA GLY A 301 -0.88 -11.03 4.99
C GLY A 301 -0.62 -9.96 3.93
N GLN A 302 -1.59 -9.68 3.06
CA GLN A 302 -1.43 -8.72 1.96
C GLN A 302 -1.45 -7.27 2.40
N ASP A 303 -2.14 -6.95 3.50
CA ASP A 303 -2.17 -5.60 4.07
C ASP A 303 -0.81 -5.16 4.59
N LEU A 304 0.07 -6.15 4.84
CA LEU A 304 1.44 -5.93 5.29
C LEU A 304 2.23 -5.08 4.30
N ILE A 305 1.98 -5.22 3.00
CA ILE A 305 2.76 -4.55 1.97
C ILE A 305 2.48 -3.03 1.95
N PRO A 306 1.22 -2.58 1.90
CA PRO A 306 0.90 -1.17 2.11
C PRO A 306 1.36 -0.65 3.48
N VAL A 307 1.18 -1.43 4.57
CA VAL A 307 1.65 -1.03 5.92
C VAL A 307 3.15 -0.77 5.94
N LEU A 308 3.94 -1.62 5.29
CA LEU A 308 5.39 -1.45 5.25
C LEU A 308 5.84 -0.33 4.31
N SER A 309 5.12 -0.11 3.21
CA SER A 309 5.31 1.07 2.38
C SER A 309 5.09 2.37 3.18
N GLY A 310 4.32 2.32 4.28
CA GLY A 310 4.10 3.45 5.19
C GLY A 310 5.40 3.93 5.85
N PHE A 311 6.33 3.03 6.16
CA PHE A 311 7.65 3.40 6.70
C PHE A 311 8.49 4.23 5.70
N GLY A 312 8.16 4.16 4.40
CA GLY A 312 8.61 5.12 3.42
C GLY A 312 7.76 6.38 3.42
N CYS A 313 6.55 6.29 2.85
CA CYS A 313 5.63 7.42 2.75
C CYS A 313 4.19 7.00 2.98
N ASN A 314 3.58 7.51 4.05
CA ASN A 314 2.19 7.22 4.42
C ASN A 314 1.19 7.58 3.31
N VAL A 315 1.44 8.63 2.52
CA VAL A 315 0.56 9.02 1.39
C VAL A 315 0.51 7.93 0.33
N VAL A 316 1.68 7.42 -0.08
CA VAL A 316 1.78 6.36 -1.09
C VAL A 316 1.18 5.06 -0.55
N ALA A 317 1.44 4.75 0.72
CA ALA A 317 0.87 3.58 1.39
C ALA A 317 -0.67 3.62 1.44
N VAL A 318 -1.27 4.79 1.72
CA VAL A 318 -2.73 4.95 1.71
C VAL A 318 -3.29 4.72 0.31
N PHE A 319 -2.63 5.16 -0.76
CA PHE A 319 -3.06 4.82 -2.12
C PHE A 319 -2.91 3.33 -2.43
N GLN A 320 -1.83 2.69 -1.98
CA GLN A 320 -1.62 1.25 -2.14
C GLN A 320 -2.63 0.41 -1.33
N SER A 321 -3.31 1.00 -0.33
CA SER A 321 -4.38 0.30 0.41
C SER A 321 -5.56 -0.15 -0.49
N ARG A 322 -5.61 0.26 -1.76
CA ARG A 322 -6.56 -0.26 -2.75
C ARG A 322 -6.39 -1.76 -3.02
N SER A 323 -5.20 -2.32 -2.79
CA SER A 323 -4.98 -3.76 -2.89
C SER A 323 -5.47 -4.54 -1.66
N CYS A 324 -5.76 -3.85 -0.55
CA CYS A 324 -6.30 -4.46 0.66
C CYS A 324 -7.74 -4.92 0.44
N SER A 325 -8.13 -5.98 1.14
CA SER A 325 -9.53 -6.44 1.12
C SER A 325 -10.44 -5.36 1.70
N ARG A 326 -11.70 -5.28 1.27
CA ARG A 326 -12.63 -4.28 1.80
C ARG A 326 -12.82 -4.40 3.31
N CYS A 327 -12.77 -5.63 3.83
CA CYS A 327 -12.91 -5.93 5.25
C CYS A 327 -11.73 -5.45 6.09
N THR A 328 -10.51 -5.48 5.54
CA THR A 328 -9.27 -5.15 6.28
C THR A 328 -8.73 -3.76 5.97
N ARG A 329 -9.21 -3.12 4.90
CA ARG A 329 -8.73 -1.83 4.42
C ARG A 329 -8.71 -0.74 5.50
N HIS A 330 -9.74 -0.67 6.35
CA HIS A 330 -9.77 0.28 7.46
C HIS A 330 -8.67 0.01 8.51
N ALA A 331 -8.45 -1.27 8.86
CA ALA A 331 -7.38 -1.66 9.77
C ALA A 331 -5.99 -1.38 9.17
N CYS A 332 -5.81 -1.65 7.87
CA CYS A 332 -4.58 -1.35 7.14
C CYS A 332 -4.25 0.15 7.20
N ILE A 333 -5.21 1.03 6.88
CA ILE A 333 -5.02 2.48 6.93
C ILE A 333 -4.77 2.97 8.37
N SER A 334 -5.46 2.39 9.35
CA SER A 334 -5.22 2.68 10.77
C SER A 334 -3.77 2.37 11.17
N MET A 335 -3.23 1.23 10.71
CA MET A 335 -1.86 0.82 10.98
C MET A 335 -0.82 1.68 10.23
N ILE A 336 -1.08 2.04 8.96
CA ILE A 336 -0.24 2.97 8.18
C ILE A 336 -0.15 4.35 8.87
N SER A 337 -1.28 4.86 9.33
CA SER A 337 -1.34 6.25 9.81
C SER A 337 -0.82 6.43 11.24
N PHE A 338 -0.85 5.38 12.07
CA PHE A 338 -0.40 5.45 13.47
C PHE A 338 0.85 4.62 13.76
N GLY A 339 0.97 3.42 13.18
CA GLY A 339 1.99 2.43 13.53
C GLY A 339 3.21 2.37 12.61
N SER A 340 3.22 3.12 11.49
CA SER A 340 4.41 3.27 10.63
C SER A 340 4.99 4.68 10.71
N ALA A 341 6.25 4.77 11.14
CA ALA A 341 7.04 5.99 11.06
C ALA A 341 7.51 6.19 9.62
N CYS A 342 6.97 7.17 8.91
CA CYS A 342 7.42 7.49 7.56
C CYS A 342 8.88 7.96 7.55
N SER A 343 9.51 8.02 6.37
CA SER A 343 10.92 8.39 6.23
C SER A 343 11.25 9.73 6.90
N TYR A 344 10.36 10.73 6.75
CA TYR A 344 10.49 12.04 7.40
C TYR A 344 10.45 11.96 8.92
N GLN A 345 9.49 11.22 9.46
CA GLN A 345 9.36 11.03 10.91
C GLN A 345 10.58 10.30 11.47
N THR A 346 11.08 9.31 10.73
CA THR A 346 12.28 8.54 11.07
C THR A 346 13.52 9.43 11.11
N GLY A 347 13.74 10.24 10.05
CA GLY A 347 14.86 11.17 9.96
C GLY A 347 14.82 12.27 11.01
N ALA A 348 13.66 12.90 11.22
CA ALA A 348 13.49 13.96 12.22
C ALA A 348 13.70 13.42 13.64
N THR A 349 13.17 12.24 13.95
CA THR A 349 13.35 11.59 15.26
C THR A 349 14.81 11.25 15.51
N LEU A 350 15.50 10.68 14.52
CA LEU A 350 16.93 10.37 14.63
C LEU A 350 17.78 11.64 14.80
N SER A 351 17.42 12.72 14.09
CA SER A 351 18.08 14.03 14.21
C SER A 351 17.96 14.60 15.62
N LEU A 352 16.77 14.55 16.24
CA LEU A 352 16.56 15.00 17.62
C LEU A 352 17.32 14.16 18.64
N PHE A 353 17.24 12.83 18.52
CA PHE A 353 17.97 11.94 19.42
C PHE A 353 19.48 12.11 19.30
N ASN A 354 20.00 12.39 18.09
CA ASN A 354 21.41 12.67 17.89
C ASN A 354 21.82 14.04 18.48
N ALA A 355 20.99 15.07 18.33
CA ALA A 355 21.21 16.39 18.94
C ALA A 355 21.25 16.34 20.48
N ALA A 356 20.50 15.39 21.07
CA ALA A 356 20.52 15.10 22.51
C ALA A 356 21.64 14.15 22.95
N HIS A 357 22.49 13.68 22.03
CA HIS A 357 23.50 12.64 22.27
C HIS A 357 22.94 11.28 22.75
N GLN A 358 21.70 10.95 22.39
CA GLN A 358 21.01 9.72 22.77
C GLN A 358 20.42 8.94 21.58
N PRO A 359 21.21 8.60 20.53
CA PRO A 359 20.70 7.91 19.35
C PRO A 359 20.11 6.51 19.64
N TRP A 360 20.52 5.89 20.75
CA TRP A 360 20.03 4.56 21.17
C TRP A 360 18.52 4.54 21.46
N LEU A 361 17.90 5.70 21.79
CA LEU A 361 16.45 5.83 22.02
C LEU A 361 15.60 5.53 20.78
N PHE A 362 16.21 5.56 19.60
CA PHE A 362 15.52 5.28 18.34
C PHE A 362 14.90 3.88 18.29
N VAL A 363 15.61 2.85 18.75
CA VAL A 363 15.12 1.46 18.73
C VAL A 363 13.96 1.25 19.72
N PRO A 364 14.04 1.68 20.99
CA PRO A 364 12.91 1.68 21.90
C PRO A 364 11.70 2.44 21.36
N TYR A 365 11.92 3.62 20.76
CA TYR A 365 10.86 4.42 20.15
C TYR A 365 10.13 3.67 19.02
N LEU A 366 10.87 3.09 18.06
CA LEU A 366 10.26 2.33 16.97
C LEU A 366 9.54 1.08 17.47
N SER A 367 10.11 0.40 18.46
CA SER A 367 9.49 -0.79 19.08
C SER A 367 8.17 -0.42 19.75
N LEU A 368 8.18 0.67 20.52
CA LEU A 368 6.99 1.22 21.15
C LEU A 368 5.94 1.61 20.11
N LEU A 369 6.32 2.31 19.05
CA LEU A 369 5.44 2.72 17.95
C LEU A 369 4.78 1.52 17.26
N PHE A 370 5.55 0.48 16.94
CA PHE A 370 5.02 -0.71 16.29
C PHE A 370 4.05 -1.48 17.20
N ILE A 371 4.41 -1.68 18.47
CA ILE A 371 3.59 -2.41 19.45
C ILE A 371 2.27 -1.67 19.72
N THR A 372 2.36 -0.38 20.03
CA THR A 372 1.18 0.46 20.27
C THR A 372 0.34 0.62 18.99
N GLY A 373 0.98 0.66 17.82
CA GLY A 373 0.34 0.61 16.51
C GLY A 373 -0.53 -0.63 16.32
N ALA A 374 0.03 -1.80 16.61
CA ALA A 374 -0.69 -3.06 16.56
C ALA A 374 -1.82 -3.13 17.60
N ILE A 375 -1.58 -2.67 18.82
CA ILE A 375 -2.60 -2.63 19.89
C ILE A 375 -3.74 -1.68 19.52
N HIS A 376 -3.43 -0.47 19.06
CA HIS A 376 -4.40 0.53 18.59
C HIS A 376 -5.28 -0.04 17.48
N THR A 377 -4.65 -0.64 16.45
CA THR A 377 -5.37 -1.21 15.31
C THR A 377 -6.30 -2.33 15.76
N ARG A 378 -5.82 -3.23 16.63
CA ARG A 378 -6.62 -4.31 17.22
C ARG A 378 -7.77 -3.80 18.08
N LEU A 379 -7.55 -2.76 18.88
CA LEU A 379 -8.56 -2.20 19.78
C LEU A 379 -9.72 -1.58 19.00
N TRP A 380 -9.41 -0.82 17.94
CA TRP A 380 -10.42 -0.04 17.22
C TRP A 380 -11.06 -0.75 16.02
N ASN A 381 -10.39 -1.75 15.44
CA ASN A 381 -10.88 -2.47 14.26
C ASN A 381 -11.12 -3.97 14.51
N GLY A 382 -10.72 -4.49 15.68
CA GLY A 382 -10.91 -5.90 16.05
C GLY A 382 -9.93 -6.87 15.37
N SER A 383 -10.09 -8.16 15.65
CA SER A 383 -9.32 -9.24 15.01
C SER A 383 -10.14 -9.92 13.92
N LEU A 384 -9.47 -10.43 12.89
CA LEU A 384 -10.11 -11.25 11.87
C LEU A 384 -10.27 -12.67 12.37
N LYS A 385 -11.47 -13.25 12.17
CA LYS A 385 -11.68 -14.67 12.44
C LYS A 385 -10.78 -15.51 11.52
N PRO A 386 -10.25 -16.65 11.99
CA PRO A 386 -9.64 -17.64 11.10
C PRO A 386 -10.69 -18.08 10.08
N SER A 387 -10.38 -18.00 8.79
CA SER A 387 -11.22 -18.61 7.74
C SER A 387 -10.83 -20.09 7.66
N GLU A 388 -11.82 -20.98 7.68
CA GLU A 388 -11.60 -22.44 7.64
C GLU A 388 -10.88 -22.91 6.35
N ASP A 389 -10.96 -22.13 5.26
CA ASP A 389 -10.37 -22.44 3.95
C ASP A 389 -8.93 -21.90 3.75
N GLN A 390 -8.31 -21.36 4.79
CA GLN A 390 -6.91 -20.85 4.77
C GLN A 390 -5.86 -21.89 4.37
N ARG A 391 -6.20 -23.18 4.35
CA ARG A 391 -5.27 -24.25 3.96
C ARG A 391 -5.08 -24.40 2.45
N LEU A 392 -5.84 -23.65 1.63
CA LEU A 392 -5.87 -23.82 0.17
C LEU A 392 -5.01 -22.82 -0.61
N THR A 393 -4.38 -21.84 0.04
CA THR A 393 -3.33 -21.03 -0.61
C THR A 393 -2.08 -21.87 -0.77
N GLU A 394 -2.00 -22.58 -1.88
CA GLU A 394 -0.80 -23.29 -2.29
C GLU A 394 0.37 -22.33 -2.46
N PRO A 395 1.60 -22.76 -2.09
CA PRO A 395 2.78 -21.93 -2.22
C PRO A 395 3.02 -21.58 -3.69
N THR A 396 3.17 -20.29 -3.97
CA THR A 396 3.40 -19.82 -5.35
C THR A 396 4.82 -20.13 -5.81
N TRP A 397 4.99 -20.35 -7.12
CA TRP A 397 6.32 -20.60 -7.70
C TRP A 397 7.18 -19.35 -7.65
N LEU A 398 8.38 -19.46 -7.09
CA LEU A 398 9.38 -18.41 -7.20
C LEU A 398 9.96 -18.41 -8.59
N GLN A 399 10.02 -17.21 -9.19
CA GLN A 399 10.53 -17.04 -10.54
C GLN A 399 11.38 -15.78 -10.62
N TRP A 400 12.27 -15.71 -11.60
CA TRP A 400 13.06 -14.49 -11.82
C TRP A 400 12.18 -13.34 -12.33
N PRO A 401 12.38 -12.11 -11.82
CA PRO A 401 11.60 -10.95 -12.24
C PRO A 401 11.99 -10.52 -13.66
N ARG A 402 11.00 -10.09 -14.44
CA ARG A 402 11.18 -9.57 -15.80
C ARG A 402 11.26 -8.06 -15.78
N TRP A 403 12.37 -7.51 -16.29
CA TRP A 403 12.64 -6.06 -16.32
C TRP A 403 11.54 -5.22 -16.99
N ARG A 404 10.84 -5.77 -17.99
CA ARG A 404 9.70 -5.10 -18.63
C ARG A 404 8.56 -4.83 -17.64
N ASN A 405 8.21 -5.81 -16.82
CA ASN A 405 7.15 -5.67 -15.81
C ASN A 405 7.58 -4.73 -14.68
N VAL A 406 8.83 -4.88 -14.23
CA VAL A 406 9.42 -4.06 -13.17
C VAL A 406 9.43 -2.58 -13.55
N THR A 407 9.92 -2.24 -14.75
CA THR A 407 9.99 -0.85 -15.22
C THR A 407 8.62 -0.23 -15.46
N TRP A 408 7.66 -1.01 -15.96
CA TRP A 408 6.28 -0.56 -16.15
C TRP A 408 5.59 -0.26 -14.80
N MET A 409 5.72 -1.16 -13.82
CA MET A 409 5.17 -0.97 -12.48
C MET A 409 5.80 0.25 -11.80
N LEU A 410 7.14 0.37 -11.86
CA LEU A 410 7.86 1.52 -11.31
C LEU A 410 7.40 2.83 -11.94
N LYS A 411 7.25 2.87 -13.27
CA LYS A 411 6.74 4.06 -13.99
C LYS A 411 5.35 4.46 -13.51
N ASN A 412 4.47 3.49 -13.26
CA ASN A 412 3.13 3.77 -12.75
C ASN A 412 3.16 4.34 -11.33
N ILE A 413 3.97 3.78 -10.43
CA ILE A 413 4.16 4.30 -9.07
C ILE A 413 4.68 5.74 -9.11
N LEU A 414 5.68 6.03 -9.95
CA LEU A 414 6.25 7.38 -10.08
C LEU A 414 5.24 8.37 -10.67
N ARG A 415 4.49 7.96 -11.70
CA ARG A 415 3.44 8.80 -12.28
C ARG A 415 2.37 9.15 -11.25
N GLN A 416 1.93 8.19 -10.44
CA GLN A 416 0.97 8.42 -9.36
C GLN A 416 1.53 9.39 -8.31
N PHE A 417 2.78 9.21 -7.87
CA PHE A 417 3.42 10.11 -6.92
C PHE A 417 3.47 11.56 -7.42
N ILE A 418 3.93 11.79 -8.66
CA ILE A 418 4.06 13.13 -9.24
C ILE A 418 2.70 13.78 -9.47
N THR A 419 1.71 13.03 -9.96
CA THR A 419 0.40 13.60 -10.33
C THR A 419 -0.59 13.72 -9.17
N GLN A 420 -0.44 12.91 -8.11
CA GLN A 420 -1.41 12.86 -7.01
C GLN A 420 -0.83 13.35 -5.69
N ALA A 421 0.38 12.90 -5.31
CA ALA A 421 0.97 13.24 -4.02
C ALA A 421 1.64 14.63 -4.03
N MET A 422 2.43 14.93 -5.08
CA MET A 422 3.19 16.19 -5.16
C MET A 422 2.30 17.46 -5.09
N PRO A 423 1.15 17.54 -5.79
CA PRO A 423 0.28 18.72 -5.69
C PRO A 423 -0.27 18.93 -4.28
N LEU A 424 -0.59 17.83 -3.58
CA LEU A 424 -1.07 17.90 -2.20
C LEU A 424 0.00 18.46 -1.25
N PHE A 425 1.25 18.03 -1.42
CA PHE A 425 2.37 18.59 -0.65
C PHE A 425 2.54 20.09 -0.88
N LEU A 426 2.51 20.55 -2.14
CA LEU A 426 2.65 21.97 -2.47
C LEU A 426 1.52 22.83 -1.89
N ILE A 427 0.27 22.34 -1.95
CA ILE A 427 -0.89 23.03 -1.37
C ILE A 427 -0.72 23.15 0.14
N ILE A 428 -0.36 22.07 0.83
CA ILE A 428 -0.23 22.09 2.30
C ILE A 428 0.94 22.97 2.73
N CYS A 429 2.06 22.98 2.01
CA CYS A 429 3.17 23.90 2.30
C CYS A 429 2.74 25.36 2.10
N SER A 430 2.00 25.66 1.03
CA SER A 430 1.46 27.01 0.80
C SER A 430 0.54 27.45 1.94
N VAL A 431 -0.39 26.59 2.35
CA VAL A 431 -1.32 26.87 3.46
C VAL A 431 -0.56 27.03 4.78
N ALA A 432 0.41 26.16 5.07
CA ALA A 432 1.23 26.26 6.27
C ALA A 432 2.01 27.58 6.32
N GLY A 433 2.64 27.99 5.21
CA GLY A 433 3.33 29.27 5.09
C GLY A 433 2.40 30.47 5.28
N MET A 434 1.17 30.41 4.76
CA MET A 434 0.16 31.46 4.99
C MET A 434 -0.31 31.52 6.45
N LEU A 435 -0.52 30.37 7.09
CA LEU A 435 -0.91 30.30 8.51
C LEU A 435 0.19 30.82 9.43
N ASP A 436 1.45 30.55 9.07
CA ASP A 436 2.60 31.06 9.81
C ASP A 436 2.77 32.57 9.65
N TYR A 437 2.66 33.09 8.43
CA TYR A 437 2.67 34.53 8.18
C TYR A 437 1.54 35.26 8.92
N ALA A 438 0.35 34.65 9.00
CA ALA A 438 -0.78 35.20 9.76
C ALA A 438 -0.59 35.13 11.29
N GLY A 439 0.49 34.51 11.79
CA GLY A 439 0.74 34.32 13.22
C GLY A 439 -0.17 33.30 13.90
N ILE A 440 -0.97 32.55 13.12
CA ILE A 440 -1.93 31.57 13.65
C ILE A 440 -1.19 30.41 14.29
N THR A 441 -0.10 29.93 13.68
CA THR A 441 0.75 28.86 14.22
C THR A 441 1.29 29.23 15.61
N ARG A 442 1.76 30.47 15.77
CA ARG A 442 2.24 31.00 17.04
C ARG A 442 1.13 31.13 18.07
N TRP A 443 -0.02 31.70 17.69
CA TRP A 443 -1.18 31.85 18.57
C TRP A 443 -1.69 30.48 19.06
N VAL A 444 -1.80 29.49 18.17
CA VAL A 444 -2.18 28.11 18.53
C VAL A 444 -1.16 27.50 19.49
N SER A 445 0.13 27.69 19.22
CA SER A 445 1.21 27.14 20.05
C SER A 445 1.19 27.73 21.46
N GLU A 446 1.07 29.06 21.60
CA GLU A 446 0.99 29.74 22.90
C GLU A 446 -0.29 29.35 23.67
N THR A 447 -1.42 29.18 22.97
CA THR A 447 -2.70 28.81 23.59
C THR A 447 -2.72 27.36 24.07
N THR A 448 -2.08 26.46 23.34
CA THR A 448 -2.04 25.02 23.66
C THR A 448 -0.85 24.63 24.54
N ALA A 449 0.18 25.47 24.64
CA ALA A 449 1.38 25.26 25.46
C ALA A 449 1.08 24.78 26.90
N PRO A 450 0.06 25.29 27.61
CA PRO A 450 -0.26 24.82 28.96
C PRO A 450 -0.60 23.33 29.06
N LEU A 451 -1.04 22.70 27.97
CA LEU A 451 -1.32 21.26 27.92
C LEU A 451 -0.06 20.42 28.13
N LEU A 452 1.13 20.96 27.83
CA LEU A 452 2.39 20.25 28.06
C LEU A 452 2.75 20.11 29.54
N HIS A 453 2.22 20.97 30.41
CA HIS A 453 2.41 20.81 31.85
C HIS A 453 1.78 19.52 32.37
N LEU A 454 0.69 19.03 31.75
CA LEU A 454 0.09 17.72 32.09
C LEU A 454 1.08 16.57 31.91
N PHE A 455 2.03 16.73 30.99
CA PHE A 455 3.05 15.74 30.63
C PHE A 455 4.44 16.09 31.19
N LYS A 456 4.53 17.09 32.08
CA LYS A 456 5.80 17.60 32.65
C LYS A 456 6.83 18.01 31.58
N LEU A 457 6.36 18.57 30.47
CA LEU A 457 7.20 19.10 29.39
C LEU A 457 7.19 20.63 29.38
N PRO A 458 8.32 21.30 29.06
CA PRO A 458 8.37 22.75 28.95
C PRO A 458 7.51 23.27 27.79
N ALA A 459 6.85 24.41 28.01
CA ALA A 459 5.94 25.07 27.07
C ALA A 459 6.61 25.43 25.72
N GLU A 460 7.92 25.69 25.74
CA GLU A 460 8.74 26.06 24.59
C GLU A 460 8.83 24.95 23.52
N LEU A 461 8.44 23.71 23.85
CA LEU A 461 8.40 22.58 22.92
C LEU A 461 7.14 22.56 22.03
N MET A 462 6.11 23.33 22.39
CA MET A 462 4.82 23.27 21.70
C MET A 462 4.88 23.62 20.21
N PRO A 463 5.65 24.64 19.75
CA PRO A 463 5.77 24.94 18.33
C PRO A 463 6.19 23.71 17.52
N GLY A 464 7.19 22.95 17.97
CA GLY A 464 7.64 21.73 17.29
C GLY A 464 6.55 20.65 17.17
N ILE A 465 5.71 20.50 18.20
CA ILE A 465 4.58 19.56 18.20
C ILE A 465 3.47 20.03 17.25
N ILE A 466 3.14 21.32 17.24
CA ILE A 466 2.13 21.86 16.32
C ILE A 466 2.62 21.75 14.87
N PHE A 467 3.89 22.03 14.60
CA PHE A 467 4.45 21.84 13.27
C PHE A 467 4.49 20.37 12.85
N SER A 468 4.79 19.45 13.79
CA SER A 468 4.77 18.01 13.49
C SER A 468 3.38 17.45 13.11
N LEU A 469 2.29 18.13 13.52
CA LEU A 469 0.92 17.81 13.11
C LEU A 469 0.64 18.23 11.66
N LEU A 470 1.17 19.37 11.22
CA LEU A 470 1.10 19.78 9.82
C LEU A 470 1.95 18.85 8.95
N ARG A 471 3.21 18.62 9.36
CA ARG A 471 4.18 17.78 8.66
C ARG A 471 5.24 17.25 9.63
N LYS A 472 5.57 15.96 9.57
CA LYS A 472 6.35 15.28 10.64
C LYS A 472 7.79 15.77 10.82
N ASP A 473 8.41 16.30 9.78
CA ASP A 473 9.73 16.95 9.86
C ASP A 473 9.70 18.33 10.54
N GLY A 474 8.52 18.91 10.79
CA GLY A 474 8.35 20.10 11.63
C GLY A 474 8.92 19.93 13.04
N LEU A 475 9.17 18.68 13.47
CA LEU A 475 9.90 18.37 14.69
C LEU A 475 11.34 18.92 14.69
N MET A 476 11.98 19.05 13.52
CA MET A 476 13.35 19.59 13.38
C MET A 476 13.45 21.08 13.76
N VAL A 477 12.34 21.80 13.87
CA VAL A 477 12.33 23.16 14.42
C VAL A 477 12.92 23.19 15.83
N LEU A 478 12.79 22.10 16.60
CA LEU A 478 13.37 22.02 17.94
C LEU A 478 14.89 21.88 17.94
N ASN A 479 15.51 21.54 16.81
CA ASN A 479 16.97 21.52 16.65
C ASN A 479 17.55 22.90 16.31
N GLN A 480 16.73 23.95 16.27
CA GLN A 480 17.23 25.33 16.15
C GLN A 480 18.18 25.66 17.32
N ASP A 481 19.14 26.55 17.08
CA ASP A 481 20.19 26.93 18.03
C ASP A 481 21.04 25.76 18.57
N GLY A 482 21.29 24.76 17.70
CA GLY A 482 22.13 23.61 18.02
C GLY A 482 21.51 22.62 19.00
N GLY A 483 20.20 22.70 19.23
CA GLY A 483 19.46 21.76 20.10
C GLY A 483 19.69 21.97 21.59
N SER A 484 20.11 23.16 22.03
CA SER A 484 20.33 23.49 23.45
C SER A 484 19.13 23.14 24.36
N LEU A 485 17.92 23.42 23.88
CA LEU A 485 16.67 23.12 24.57
C LEU A 485 16.44 21.61 24.70
N ILE A 486 16.75 20.84 23.66
CA ILE A 486 16.63 19.38 23.65
C ILE A 486 17.67 18.75 24.59
N GLN A 487 18.89 19.28 24.62
CA GLN A 487 19.97 18.80 25.49
C GLN A 487 19.65 18.99 26.98
N SER A 488 18.77 19.94 27.33
CA SER A 488 18.32 20.16 28.70
C SER A 488 17.26 19.15 29.19
N LEU A 489 16.66 18.38 28.28
CA LEU A 489 15.60 17.43 28.61
C LEU A 489 16.17 16.12 29.15
N SER A 490 15.44 15.51 30.10
CA SER A 490 15.75 14.15 30.52
C SER A 490 15.47 13.13 29.41
N THR A 491 16.10 11.96 29.49
CA THR A 491 15.89 10.83 28.57
C THR A 491 14.41 10.48 28.39
N SER A 492 13.64 10.48 29.47
CA SER A 492 12.20 10.16 29.44
C SER A 492 11.35 11.29 28.87
N GLN A 493 11.70 12.55 29.17
CA GLN A 493 11.05 13.72 28.57
C GLN A 493 11.30 13.79 27.05
N LEU A 494 12.51 13.48 26.62
CA LEU A 494 12.86 13.43 25.20
C LEU A 494 12.07 12.35 24.46
N LEU A 495 11.99 11.14 25.02
CA LEU A 495 11.18 10.06 24.45
C LEU A 495 9.68 10.45 24.39
N LEU A 496 9.16 11.08 25.44
CA LEU A 496 7.77 11.53 25.52
C LEU A 496 7.45 12.65 24.51
N LEU A 497 8.35 13.62 24.36
CA LEU A 497 8.26 14.69 23.36
C LEU A 497 8.18 14.10 21.95
N VAL A 498 9.14 13.24 21.60
CA VAL A 498 9.19 12.59 20.29
C VAL A 498 7.95 11.73 20.08
N TRP A 499 7.52 10.98 21.09
CA TRP A 499 6.29 10.18 21.06
C TRP A 499 5.07 11.03 20.74
N LEU A 500 4.83 12.11 21.49
CA LEU A 500 3.71 13.02 21.28
C LEU A 500 3.76 13.66 19.90
N ALA A 501 4.88 14.29 19.53
CA ALA A 501 5.04 14.92 18.23
C ALA A 501 4.82 13.94 17.06
N SER A 502 5.22 12.69 17.24
CA SER A 502 5.10 11.64 16.24
C SER A 502 3.68 11.07 16.13
N THR A 503 3.01 10.82 17.25
CA THR A 503 1.83 9.95 17.30
C THR A 503 0.52 10.67 17.61
N LEU A 504 0.56 11.93 18.04
CA LEU A 504 -0.63 12.68 18.45
C LEU A 504 -1.71 12.68 17.35
N MET A 505 -1.32 12.86 16.10
CA MET A 505 -2.15 12.62 14.92
C MET A 505 -1.24 12.26 13.74
N ALA A 506 -1.75 11.50 12.77
CA ALA A 506 -1.14 11.46 11.45
C ALA A 506 -0.99 12.88 10.90
N CYS A 507 0.05 13.15 10.10
CA CYS A 507 0.22 14.49 9.55
C CYS A 507 -0.97 14.91 8.68
N LEU A 508 -1.22 16.22 8.57
CA LEU A 508 -2.35 16.77 7.81
C LEU A 508 -2.39 16.23 6.37
N VAL A 509 -1.23 16.05 5.75
CA VAL A 509 -1.09 15.43 4.41
C VAL A 509 -1.70 14.02 4.37
N THR A 510 -1.40 13.20 5.38
CA THR A 510 -1.92 11.83 5.47
C THR A 510 -3.43 11.84 5.74
N VAL A 511 -3.90 12.69 6.67
CA VAL A 511 -5.34 12.79 6.98
C VAL A 511 -6.14 13.23 5.75
N PHE A 512 -5.66 14.23 5.00
CA PHE A 512 -6.31 14.68 3.78
C PHE A 512 -6.29 13.60 2.68
N THR A 513 -5.19 12.86 2.56
CA THR A 513 -5.10 11.71 1.64
C THR A 513 -6.12 10.63 2.00
N ILE A 514 -6.24 10.28 3.29
CA ILE A 514 -7.25 9.32 3.77
C ILE A 514 -8.67 9.85 3.48
N ALA A 515 -8.90 11.14 3.67
CA ALA A 515 -10.21 11.75 3.41
C ALA A 515 -10.58 11.72 1.92
N ARG A 516 -9.61 11.94 1.03
CA ARG A 516 -9.79 11.84 -0.42
C ARG A 516 -9.97 10.40 -0.89
N GLU A 517 -9.31 9.44 -0.24
CA GLU A 517 -9.32 8.03 -0.63
C GLU A 517 -10.54 7.25 -0.08
N ILE A 518 -11.05 7.61 1.11
CA ILE A 518 -12.22 6.97 1.72
C ILE A 518 -13.37 7.98 1.91
N ASN A 519 -13.27 8.86 2.90
CA ASN A 519 -14.16 10.00 3.14
C ASN A 519 -13.69 10.80 4.37
N TRP A 520 -14.20 12.03 4.50
CA TRP A 520 -13.85 12.94 5.62
C TRP A 520 -14.26 12.39 6.99
N ARG A 521 -15.42 11.73 7.09
CA ARG A 521 -15.92 11.17 8.36
C ARG A 521 -14.98 10.11 8.92
N PHE A 522 -14.50 9.22 8.05
CA PHE A 522 -13.53 8.19 8.38
C PHE A 522 -12.18 8.78 8.75
N ALA A 523 -11.68 9.76 7.98
CA ALA A 523 -10.41 10.42 8.26
C ALA A 523 -10.41 11.09 9.65
N VAL A 524 -11.46 11.84 9.99
CA VAL A 524 -11.62 12.48 11.31
C VAL A 524 -11.77 11.43 12.41
N ALA A 525 -12.52 10.35 12.18
CA ALA A 525 -12.66 9.28 13.15
C ALA A 525 -11.32 8.57 13.44
N VAL A 526 -10.51 8.30 12.41
CA VAL A 526 -9.16 7.73 12.58
C VAL A 526 -8.26 8.69 13.34
N ALA A 527 -8.22 9.97 12.97
CA ALA A 527 -7.44 10.99 13.66
C ALA A 527 -7.83 11.12 15.15
N GLY A 528 -9.13 11.16 15.46
CA GLY A 528 -9.61 11.24 16.84
C GLY A 528 -9.24 10.01 17.67
N LYS A 529 -9.34 8.80 17.10
CA LYS A 529 -8.90 7.56 17.74
C LYS A 529 -7.39 7.56 18.01
N GLN A 530 -6.60 8.11 17.10
CA GLN A 530 -5.14 8.24 17.25
C GLN A 530 -4.77 9.19 18.38
N VAL A 531 -5.40 10.37 18.45
CA VAL A 531 -5.20 11.32 19.55
C VAL A 531 -5.47 10.63 20.88
N LEU A 532 -6.60 9.94 21.01
CA LEU A 532 -6.93 9.24 22.25
C LEU A 532 -5.89 8.16 22.61
N SER A 533 -5.50 7.32 21.66
CA SER A 533 -4.48 6.29 21.91
C SER A 533 -3.10 6.87 22.22
N SER A 534 -2.68 7.93 21.53
CA SER A 534 -1.42 8.62 21.76
C SER A 534 -1.36 9.24 23.15
N LEU A 535 -2.43 9.94 23.57
CA LEU A 535 -2.53 10.55 24.90
C LEU A 535 -2.52 9.51 26.02
N VAL A 536 -3.22 8.39 25.85
CA VAL A 536 -3.20 7.29 26.83
C VAL A 536 -1.78 6.73 27.00
N VAL A 537 -1.08 6.45 25.90
CA VAL A 537 0.31 5.96 25.96
C VAL A 537 1.24 7.03 26.55
N ALA A 538 1.06 8.30 26.19
CA ALA A 538 1.84 9.41 26.73
C ALA A 538 1.67 9.55 28.25
N LEU A 539 0.45 9.41 28.76
CA LEU A 539 0.18 9.42 30.21
C LEU A 539 0.86 8.24 30.92
N VAL A 540 0.81 7.04 30.31
CA VAL A 540 1.49 5.86 30.85
C VAL A 540 3.01 6.07 30.90
N ILE A 541 3.61 6.60 29.83
CA ILE A 541 5.06 6.92 29.82
C ILE A 541 5.38 7.98 30.87
N SER A 542 4.57 9.03 30.96
CA SER A 542 4.75 10.12 31.92
C SER A 542 4.71 9.63 33.37
N GLN A 543 3.84 8.65 33.70
CA GLN A 543 3.73 8.10 35.05
C GLN A 543 4.84 7.09 35.36
N LEU A 544 5.21 6.25 34.39
CA LEU A 544 6.22 5.20 34.61
C LEU A 544 7.65 5.74 34.66
N PHE A 545 7.96 6.80 33.90
CA PHE A 545 9.35 7.23 33.66
C PHE A 545 9.68 8.66 34.12
N ILE A 546 8.71 9.44 34.60
CA ILE A 546 8.95 10.78 35.17
C ILE A 546 8.70 10.79 36.68
N HIS A 547 9.18 9.73 37.36
CA HIS A 547 9.14 9.63 38.82
C HIS A 547 10.41 10.09 39.54
N GLU A 548 11.44 10.54 38.80
CA GLU A 548 12.71 11.00 39.38
C GLU A 548 13.08 12.43 38.94
N ALA A 549 12.16 13.37 39.09
CA ALA A 549 12.49 14.80 39.07
C ALA A 549 11.83 15.50 40.26
#